data_AF-A0A1G4YX64-F1
#
_entry.id   AF-A0A1G4YX64-F1
#
_cell.length_a   1.000
_cell.length_b   1.000
_cell.length_c   1.000
_cell.angle_alpha   90.00
_cell.angle_beta   90.00
_cell.angle_gamma   90.00
#
_symmetry.space_group_name_H-M   'P 1'
#
loop_
_entity.id
_entity.type
_entity.pdbx_description
1 polymer ?
#
loop_
_entity_poly.entity_id
_entity_poly.type
_entity_poly.pdbx_seq_one_letter_code
_entity_poly.pdbx_strand_id
1 'polypeptide(L)'
;MTIGHEELLAAAHAVAAEDEDRAGVAMLVALHDRTRPDPDVVRRTADAELAADVGRAWEVLRDADPDTTVQDALAALAHLRLRPPGPDAPGTGSSAPPVGPHEGGGAPGTPGGSAPGLAAWRPADSDRPDAAARDAEAARVVDAVLHGRHLRVVNWHNTPASHSAELRRELAWYADRFSPVTEADLHAALDTGRWADARPGVVPAFFDGFASAAQVAAPLCEELGLVGWFYPPTEFLDCPPGEQRAFAAEHDLGVLDEDLAGDAPLAMTWDALADLATRHVVCGHSATHASSASVRTPADVERQVTRPLARLTEAIGRRPAGWAWLGGTPFDPTAPGDGAVAAAGIRLWTSNAALERLA
;
A
#
# COMPACT_ATOMS: atom_id res chain seq x y z
N MET A 1 -4.33 -11.68 -23.29
CA MET A 1 -3.13 -11.19 -24.01
C MET A 1 -1.97 -11.44 -23.08
N THR A 2 -0.94 -12.15 -23.54
CA THR A 2 0.21 -12.53 -22.72
C THR A 2 1.10 -11.31 -22.52
N ILE A 3 1.36 -10.91 -21.27
CA ILE A 3 2.27 -9.79 -20.98
C ILE A 3 3.69 -10.17 -21.42
N GLY A 4 4.33 -9.30 -22.18
CA GLY A 4 5.68 -9.47 -22.71
C GLY A 4 6.77 -9.27 -21.65
N HIS A 5 7.94 -9.86 -21.88
CA HIS A 5 9.12 -9.70 -21.02
C HIS A 5 9.53 -8.22 -20.91
N GLU A 6 9.68 -7.53 -22.06
CA GLU A 6 10.09 -6.12 -22.10
C GLU A 6 9.07 -5.20 -21.41
N GLU A 7 7.78 -5.52 -21.51
CA GLU A 7 6.70 -4.77 -20.85
C GLU A 7 6.80 -4.87 -19.32
N LEU A 8 7.13 -6.05 -18.79
CA LEU A 8 7.34 -6.26 -17.35
C LEU A 8 8.54 -5.48 -16.82
N LEU A 9 9.67 -5.52 -17.53
CA LEU A 9 10.86 -4.76 -17.13
C LEU A 9 10.61 -3.25 -17.18
N ALA A 10 9.92 -2.77 -18.22
CA ALA A 10 9.54 -1.35 -18.32
C ALA A 10 8.62 -0.93 -17.17
N ALA A 11 7.62 -1.76 -16.83
CA ALA A 11 6.75 -1.51 -15.69
C ALA A 11 7.49 -1.53 -14.35
N ALA A 12 8.41 -2.48 -14.15
CA ALA A 12 9.23 -2.56 -12.95
C ALA A 12 10.13 -1.32 -12.80
N HIS A 13 10.78 -0.86 -13.87
CA HIS A 13 11.51 0.40 -13.85
C HIS A 13 10.63 1.61 -13.56
N ALA A 14 9.42 1.66 -14.13
CA ALA A 14 8.49 2.74 -13.87
C ALA A 14 8.04 2.77 -12.40
N VAL A 15 7.75 1.60 -11.81
CA VAL A 15 7.42 1.48 -10.38
C VAL A 15 8.62 1.83 -9.49
N ALA A 16 9.82 1.37 -9.82
CA ALA A 16 11.01 1.68 -9.03
C ALA A 16 11.42 3.17 -9.13
N ALA A 17 11.02 3.85 -10.21
CA ALA A 17 11.21 5.29 -10.41
C ALA A 17 10.03 6.13 -9.91
N GLU A 18 8.91 5.51 -9.52
CA GLU A 18 7.84 6.22 -8.83
C GLU A 18 8.36 6.59 -7.45
N ASP A 19 8.67 7.88 -7.31
CA ASP A 19 8.92 8.49 -6.01
C ASP A 19 7.61 8.49 -5.20
N GLU A 20 7.72 8.53 -3.88
CA GLU A 20 6.60 8.58 -2.94
C GLU A 20 5.64 9.76 -3.24
N ASP A 21 6.13 10.73 -3.98
CA ASP A 21 5.51 12.03 -4.17
C ASP A 21 4.26 12.06 -5.08
N ARG A 22 3.97 11.13 -6.01
CA ARG A 22 3.01 11.51 -7.09
C ARG A 22 1.98 10.55 -7.66
N ALA A 23 1.94 9.26 -7.34
CA ALA A 23 0.90 8.39 -7.89
C ALA A 23 0.42 7.34 -6.91
N GLY A 24 -0.87 6.98 -7.00
CA GLY A 24 -1.38 5.80 -6.31
C GLY A 24 -0.67 4.56 -6.84
N VAL A 25 0.10 3.88 -5.99
CA VAL A 25 0.76 2.64 -6.37
C VAL A 25 -0.25 1.52 -6.25
N ALA A 26 -0.73 1.04 -7.39
CA ALA A 26 -1.60 -0.12 -7.42
C ALA A 26 -0.79 -1.38 -7.08
N MET A 27 -1.38 -2.22 -6.24
CA MET A 27 -0.85 -3.50 -5.79
C MET A 27 -1.89 -4.59 -5.97
N LEU A 28 -1.42 -5.75 -6.41
CA LEU A 28 -2.16 -7.00 -6.29
C LEU A 28 -1.63 -7.72 -5.05
N VAL A 29 -2.50 -8.00 -4.08
CA VAL A 29 -2.08 -8.71 -2.86
C VAL A 29 -2.82 -10.04 -2.72
N ALA A 30 -2.13 -11.03 -2.17
CA ALA A 30 -2.74 -12.31 -1.80
C ALA A 30 -3.61 -12.15 -0.54
N LEU A 31 -4.67 -12.95 -0.43
CA LEU A 31 -5.47 -13.05 0.77
C LEU A 31 -5.14 -14.35 1.51
N HIS A 32 -4.74 -14.23 2.77
CA HIS A 32 -4.40 -15.38 3.61
C HIS A 32 -5.20 -15.35 4.91
N ASP A 33 -5.58 -16.53 5.39
CA ASP A 33 -6.15 -16.72 6.73
C ASP A 33 -5.22 -17.63 7.53
N ARG A 34 -4.60 -17.09 8.59
CA ARG A 34 -3.69 -17.88 9.45
C ARG A 34 -4.44 -18.73 10.47
N THR A 35 -5.75 -18.51 10.61
CA THR A 35 -6.59 -19.15 11.63
C THR A 35 -7.31 -20.38 11.10
N ARG A 36 -7.39 -20.53 9.79
CA ARG A 36 -8.15 -21.58 9.11
C ARG A 36 -7.40 -22.09 7.89
N PRO A 37 -7.65 -23.35 7.49
CA PRO A 37 -7.27 -23.80 6.15
C PRO A 37 -7.95 -22.93 5.10
N ASP A 38 -7.29 -22.82 3.95
CA ASP A 38 -7.84 -22.11 2.81
C ASP A 38 -9.16 -22.74 2.38
N PRO A 39 -10.21 -21.93 2.10
CA PRO A 39 -11.48 -22.48 1.66
C PRO A 39 -11.34 -23.14 0.28
N ASP A 40 -12.11 -24.20 0.03
CA ASP A 40 -12.23 -24.77 -1.30
C ASP A 40 -12.97 -23.78 -2.22
N VAL A 41 -12.24 -23.20 -3.16
CA VAL A 41 -12.77 -22.18 -4.08
C VAL A 41 -12.85 -22.71 -5.51
N VAL A 42 -13.93 -22.34 -6.21
CA VAL A 42 -14.08 -22.67 -7.63
C VAL A 42 -13.12 -21.79 -8.43
N ARG A 43 -12.12 -22.42 -9.06
CA ARG A 43 -11.16 -21.75 -9.94
C ARG A 43 -11.87 -21.12 -11.13
N ARG A 44 -11.59 -19.84 -11.39
CA ARG A 44 -12.09 -19.13 -12.57
C ARG A 44 -10.97 -19.03 -13.61
N THR A 45 -11.35 -18.97 -14.89
CA THR A 45 -10.37 -18.80 -15.98
C THR A 45 -9.55 -17.52 -15.82
N ALA A 46 -10.19 -16.42 -15.43
CA ALA A 46 -9.51 -15.14 -15.20
C ALA A 46 -8.48 -15.20 -14.05
N ASP A 47 -8.75 -15.99 -13.01
CA ASP A 47 -7.85 -16.19 -11.88
C ASP A 47 -6.63 -17.04 -12.30
N ALA A 48 -6.83 -18.05 -13.15
CA ALA A 48 -5.73 -18.85 -13.71
C ALA A 48 -4.81 -18.02 -14.63
N GLU A 49 -5.39 -17.15 -15.46
CA GLU A 49 -4.62 -16.22 -16.30
C GLU A 49 -3.82 -15.22 -15.45
N LEU A 50 -4.44 -14.66 -14.41
CA LEU A 50 -3.76 -13.74 -13.50
C LEU A 50 -2.64 -14.43 -12.72
N ALA A 51 -2.87 -15.65 -12.23
CA ALA A 51 -1.86 -16.45 -11.53
C ALA A 51 -0.65 -16.77 -12.43
N ALA A 52 -0.90 -17.09 -13.70
CA ALA A 52 0.16 -17.31 -14.68
C ALA A 52 0.99 -16.05 -14.94
N ASP A 53 0.34 -14.88 -14.98
CA ASP A 53 1.06 -13.60 -15.14
C ASP A 53 1.83 -13.20 -13.87
N VAL A 54 1.34 -13.51 -12.67
CA VAL A 54 2.13 -13.36 -11.42
C VAL A 54 3.37 -14.24 -11.46
N GLY A 55 3.24 -15.52 -11.83
CA GLY A 55 4.38 -16.42 -11.97
C GLY A 55 5.41 -15.91 -12.97
N ARG A 56 4.95 -15.44 -14.14
CA ARG A 56 5.84 -14.83 -15.15
C ARG A 56 6.52 -13.56 -14.65
N ALA A 57 5.78 -12.67 -13.99
CA ALA A 57 6.33 -11.42 -13.46
C ALA A 57 7.46 -11.72 -12.45
N TRP A 58 7.25 -12.69 -11.56
CA TRP A 58 8.28 -13.13 -10.62
C TRP A 58 9.52 -13.69 -11.34
N GLU A 59 9.34 -14.63 -12.27
CA GLU A 59 10.44 -15.24 -13.01
C GLU A 59 11.27 -14.18 -13.77
N VAL A 60 10.62 -13.28 -14.49
CA VAL A 60 11.29 -12.25 -15.29
C VAL A 60 12.10 -11.29 -14.41
N LEU A 61 11.51 -10.76 -13.35
CA LEU A 61 12.17 -9.76 -12.50
C LEU A 61 13.28 -10.38 -11.66
N ARG A 62 13.05 -11.57 -11.08
CA ARG A 62 14.05 -12.29 -10.30
C ARG A 62 15.28 -12.63 -11.14
N ASP A 63 15.08 -13.04 -12.39
CA ASP A 63 16.17 -13.39 -13.29
C ASP A 63 16.93 -12.14 -13.80
N ALA A 64 16.26 -10.98 -13.90
CA ALA A 64 16.85 -9.72 -14.33
C ALA A 64 17.61 -9.00 -13.21
N ASP A 65 17.11 -9.04 -11.98
CA ASP A 65 17.69 -8.37 -10.83
C ASP A 65 17.51 -9.23 -9.55
N PRO A 66 18.61 -9.75 -8.97
CA PRO A 66 18.57 -10.61 -7.79
C PRO A 66 18.07 -9.87 -6.53
N ASP A 67 17.96 -8.55 -6.56
CA ASP A 67 17.51 -7.74 -5.45
C ASP A 67 15.98 -7.59 -5.42
N THR A 68 15.29 -7.95 -6.50
CA THR A 68 13.82 -7.93 -6.58
C THR A 68 13.15 -8.91 -5.62
N THR A 69 11.94 -8.55 -5.20
CA THR A 69 11.09 -9.32 -4.31
C THR A 69 9.75 -9.62 -4.98
N VAL A 70 8.92 -10.44 -4.32
CA VAL A 70 7.57 -10.73 -4.80
C VAL A 70 6.71 -9.47 -4.85
N GLN A 71 6.89 -8.54 -3.91
CA GLN A 71 6.24 -7.22 -3.95
C GLN A 71 6.54 -6.48 -5.25
N ASP A 72 7.80 -6.46 -5.71
CA ASP A 72 8.19 -5.69 -6.90
C ASP A 72 7.52 -6.27 -8.15
N ALA A 73 7.42 -7.60 -8.23
CA ALA A 73 6.68 -8.29 -9.28
C ALA A 73 5.17 -8.02 -9.24
N LEU A 74 4.58 -7.97 -8.05
CA LEU A 74 3.17 -7.65 -7.87
C LEU A 74 2.86 -6.19 -8.24
N ALA A 75 3.74 -5.26 -7.88
CA ALA A 75 3.63 -3.86 -8.22
C ALA A 75 3.79 -3.64 -9.74
N ALA A 76 4.79 -4.26 -10.38
CA ALA A 76 4.97 -4.18 -11.84
C ALA A 76 3.76 -4.76 -12.60
N LEU A 77 3.23 -5.89 -12.15
CA LEU A 77 2.03 -6.48 -12.75
C LEU A 77 0.79 -5.59 -12.54
N ALA A 78 0.64 -5.02 -11.35
CA ALA A 78 -0.46 -4.12 -11.03
C ALA A 78 -0.36 -2.81 -11.83
N HIS A 79 0.84 -2.27 -12.04
CA HIS A 79 1.05 -1.13 -12.92
C HIS A 79 0.53 -1.39 -14.34
N LEU A 80 0.77 -2.58 -14.89
CA LEU A 80 0.29 -2.94 -16.23
C LEU A 80 -1.23 -3.16 -16.30
N ARG A 81 -1.85 -3.65 -15.22
CA ARG A 81 -3.26 -4.09 -15.22
C ARG A 81 -4.24 -3.14 -14.55
N LEU A 82 -3.76 -2.32 -13.61
CA LEU A 82 -4.55 -1.57 -12.65
C LEU A 82 -4.22 -0.08 -12.64
N ARG A 83 -3.27 0.40 -13.45
CA ARG A 83 -3.00 1.83 -13.59
C ARG A 83 -4.08 2.47 -14.46
N PRO A 84 -4.81 3.49 -13.97
CA PRO A 84 -5.73 4.27 -14.79
C PRO A 84 -4.96 4.95 -15.94
N PRO A 85 -5.54 5.04 -17.15
CA PRO A 85 -4.89 5.75 -18.24
C PRO A 85 -4.70 7.23 -17.89
N GLY A 86 -3.52 7.75 -18.22
CA GLY A 86 -3.18 9.17 -18.03
C GLY A 86 -4.01 10.11 -18.93
N PRO A 87 -4.04 11.42 -18.63
CA PRO A 87 -4.83 12.40 -19.37
C PRO A 87 -4.40 12.55 -20.84
N ASP A 88 -3.11 12.34 -21.12
CA ASP A 88 -2.51 12.40 -22.46
C ASP A 88 -2.38 11.03 -23.12
N ALA A 89 -2.90 9.96 -22.50
CA ALA A 89 -3.02 8.69 -23.19
C ALA A 89 -3.76 8.98 -24.50
N PRO A 90 -3.16 8.75 -25.69
CA PRO A 90 -3.71 9.14 -26.98
C PRO A 90 -5.06 8.46 -27.11
N GLY A 91 -6.10 9.14 -26.67
CA GLY A 91 -7.35 8.49 -26.34
C GLY A 91 -8.13 8.35 -27.59
N THR A 92 -7.67 7.59 -28.59
CA THR A 92 -7.58 8.12 -29.95
C THR A 92 -6.43 9.15 -30.09
N GLY A 93 -5.53 8.88 -31.04
CA GLY A 93 -4.43 9.71 -31.55
C GLY A 93 -4.07 11.04 -30.87
N SER A 94 -2.98 11.05 -30.09
CA SER A 94 -1.99 12.14 -30.08
C SER A 94 -0.71 11.70 -29.35
N SER A 95 0.39 11.54 -30.07
CA SER A 95 1.70 11.18 -29.53
C SER A 95 2.40 12.40 -28.93
N ALA A 96 2.63 12.43 -27.62
CA ALA A 96 3.55 13.34 -26.96
C ALA A 96 4.72 12.56 -26.32
N PRO A 97 5.93 13.16 -26.23
CA PRO A 97 7.16 12.46 -25.85
C PRO A 97 7.27 12.26 -24.33
N PRO A 98 8.15 11.35 -23.86
CA PRO A 98 8.30 11.07 -22.44
C PRO A 98 8.78 12.30 -21.66
N VAL A 99 8.15 12.53 -20.51
CA VAL A 99 8.59 13.50 -19.50
C VAL A 99 9.89 12.97 -18.90
N GLY A 100 10.96 13.75 -19.02
CA GLY A 100 12.26 13.43 -18.43
C GLY A 100 12.22 13.52 -16.90
N PRO A 101 13.20 12.91 -16.20
CA PRO A 101 13.25 12.91 -14.75
C PRO A 101 13.34 14.35 -14.23
N HIS A 102 12.42 14.70 -13.34
CA HIS A 102 12.55 15.89 -12.51
C HIS A 102 13.66 15.61 -11.49
N GLU A 103 14.73 16.42 -11.51
CA GLU A 103 15.78 16.41 -10.51
C GLU A 103 15.21 16.91 -9.18
N GLY A 104 14.63 16.01 -8.39
CA GLY A 104 14.33 16.20 -6.98
C GLY A 104 15.62 16.20 -6.16
N GLY A 105 15.72 17.12 -5.19
CA GLY A 105 16.93 17.49 -4.46
C GLY A 105 17.46 16.44 -3.47
N GLY A 106 17.86 15.27 -3.97
CA GLY A 106 18.80 14.40 -3.26
C GLY A 106 20.17 15.07 -3.11
N ALA A 107 20.82 14.88 -1.97
CA ALA A 107 22.21 15.29 -1.75
C ALA A 107 23.12 14.78 -2.91
N PRO A 108 24.15 15.53 -3.33
CA PRO A 108 24.90 15.24 -4.55
C PRO A 108 25.70 13.94 -4.43
N GLY A 109 25.11 12.85 -4.93
CA GLY A 109 25.78 11.57 -5.15
C GLY A 109 26.61 11.59 -6.43
N THR A 110 27.83 11.08 -6.34
CA THR A 110 28.83 10.92 -7.40
C THR A 110 28.29 10.33 -8.72
N PRO A 111 28.68 10.87 -9.90
CA PRO A 111 28.26 10.34 -11.19
C PRO A 111 29.04 9.06 -11.54
N GLY A 112 28.42 7.93 -11.28
CA GLY A 112 28.88 6.59 -11.65
C GLY A 112 27.69 5.66 -11.75
N GLY A 113 26.72 6.00 -12.61
CA GLY A 113 25.41 5.36 -12.67
C GLY A 113 25.48 3.92 -13.18
N SER A 114 25.41 2.95 -12.28
CA SER A 114 24.74 1.69 -12.57
C SER A 114 23.30 2.02 -12.99
N ALA A 115 22.74 1.25 -13.94
CA ALA A 115 21.31 1.36 -14.23
C ALA A 115 20.52 1.24 -12.91
N PRO A 116 19.48 2.08 -12.71
CA PRO A 116 18.66 1.96 -11.50
C PRO A 116 18.11 0.54 -11.41
N GLY A 117 18.19 -0.05 -10.22
CA GLY A 117 17.68 -1.40 -9.96
C GLY A 117 16.17 -1.51 -10.22
N LEU A 118 15.66 -2.74 -10.26
CA LEU A 118 14.23 -3.02 -10.43
C LEU A 118 13.47 -3.06 -9.10
N ALA A 119 14.19 -3.08 -7.97
CA ALA A 119 13.59 -3.10 -6.65
C ALA A 119 12.97 -1.73 -6.32
N ALA A 120 11.73 -1.74 -5.84
CA ALA A 120 11.10 -0.55 -5.27
C ALA A 120 11.77 -0.16 -3.94
N TRP A 121 11.58 1.10 -3.55
CA TRP A 121 12.12 1.61 -2.28
C TRP A 121 11.61 0.83 -1.06
N ARG A 122 12.48 0.68 -0.06
CA ARG A 122 12.22 0.04 1.23
C ARG A 122 13.03 0.72 2.32
N PRO A 123 12.60 0.63 3.59
CA PRO A 123 13.41 1.06 4.73
C PRO A 123 14.76 0.36 4.72
N ALA A 124 15.82 1.11 5.04
CA ALA A 124 17.19 0.62 4.99
C ALA A 124 17.46 -0.56 5.94
N ASP A 125 16.63 -0.74 6.97
CA ASP A 125 16.71 -1.82 7.94
C ASP A 125 15.79 -3.01 7.62
N SER A 126 15.11 -3.00 6.46
CA SER A 126 14.31 -4.11 6.00
C SER A 126 15.19 -5.26 5.53
N ASP A 127 15.18 -6.36 6.28
CA ASP A 127 15.84 -7.59 5.86
C ASP A 127 15.23 -8.11 4.56
N ARG A 128 16.10 -8.36 3.57
CA ARG A 128 15.68 -9.02 2.33
C ARG A 128 15.66 -10.53 2.55
N PRO A 129 14.52 -11.22 2.33
CA PRO A 129 14.47 -12.67 2.40
C PRO A 129 15.42 -13.30 1.37
N ASP A 130 15.97 -14.48 1.70
CA ASP A 130 16.80 -15.21 0.75
C ASP A 130 16.00 -15.65 -0.50
N ALA A 131 16.70 -16.13 -1.53
CA ALA A 131 16.07 -16.52 -2.79
C ALA A 131 15.00 -17.63 -2.60
N ALA A 132 15.25 -18.60 -1.71
CA ALA A 132 14.31 -19.70 -1.49
C ALA A 132 13.04 -19.22 -0.76
N ALA A 133 13.18 -18.31 0.19
CA ALA A 133 12.06 -17.67 0.88
C ALA A 133 11.19 -16.85 -0.09
N ARG A 134 11.82 -16.08 -1.00
CA ARG A 134 11.11 -15.32 -2.03
C ARG A 134 10.42 -16.23 -3.05
N ASP A 135 11.05 -17.32 -3.48
CA ASP A 135 10.42 -18.32 -4.36
C ASP A 135 9.21 -18.99 -3.69
N ALA A 136 9.31 -19.31 -2.39
CA ALA A 136 8.20 -19.86 -1.62
C ALA A 136 7.06 -18.85 -1.45
N GLU A 137 7.38 -17.58 -1.22
CA GLU A 137 6.40 -16.50 -1.18
C GLU A 137 5.68 -16.34 -2.53
N ALA A 138 6.43 -16.29 -3.64
CA ALA A 138 5.84 -16.19 -4.98
C ALA A 138 4.90 -17.37 -5.27
N ALA A 139 5.30 -18.59 -4.91
CA ALA A 139 4.45 -19.77 -5.06
C ALA A 139 3.15 -19.67 -4.24
N ARG A 140 3.21 -19.15 -3.00
CA ARG A 140 2.01 -18.93 -2.16
C ARG A 140 1.09 -17.87 -2.77
N VAL A 141 1.65 -16.79 -3.31
CA VAL A 141 0.88 -15.72 -3.96
C VAL A 141 0.21 -16.26 -5.24
N VAL A 142 0.94 -17.00 -6.08
CA VAL A 142 0.38 -17.66 -7.27
C VAL A 142 -0.76 -18.60 -6.89
N ASP A 143 -0.60 -19.41 -5.85
CA ASP A 143 -1.66 -20.29 -5.35
C ASP A 143 -2.89 -19.49 -4.88
N ALA A 144 -2.70 -18.45 -4.08
CA ALA A 144 -3.79 -17.61 -3.61
C ALA A 144 -4.55 -16.99 -4.79
N VAL A 145 -3.83 -16.45 -5.76
CA VAL A 145 -4.41 -15.85 -6.96
C VAL A 145 -5.19 -16.88 -7.79
N LEU A 146 -4.63 -18.07 -8.00
CA LEU A 146 -5.27 -19.16 -8.74
C LEU A 146 -6.61 -19.59 -8.13
N HIS A 147 -6.74 -19.44 -6.82
CA HIS A 147 -7.95 -19.75 -6.06
C HIS A 147 -8.85 -18.53 -5.81
N GLY A 148 -8.61 -17.40 -6.48
CA GLY A 148 -9.45 -16.21 -6.35
C GLY A 148 -9.28 -15.46 -5.03
N ARG A 149 -8.24 -15.79 -4.26
CA ARG A 149 -7.90 -15.22 -2.94
C ARG A 149 -6.92 -14.08 -3.13
N HIS A 150 -7.38 -13.02 -3.78
CA HIS A 150 -6.57 -11.85 -4.08
C HIS A 150 -7.41 -10.57 -4.04
N LEU A 151 -6.74 -9.47 -3.76
CA LEU A 151 -7.33 -8.14 -3.61
C LEU A 151 -6.49 -7.11 -4.37
N ARG A 152 -7.14 -6.07 -4.88
CA ARG A 152 -6.45 -4.87 -5.36
C ARG A 152 -6.37 -3.88 -4.23
N VAL A 153 -5.18 -3.41 -3.91
CA VAL A 153 -4.96 -2.32 -2.97
C VAL A 153 -4.27 -1.20 -3.77
N VAL A 154 -4.67 0.03 -3.57
CA VAL A 154 -4.02 1.17 -4.23
C VAL A 154 -3.54 2.10 -3.14
N ASN A 155 -2.23 2.28 -3.05
CA ASN A 155 -1.58 2.98 -1.95
C ASN A 155 -1.31 4.43 -2.37
N TRP A 156 -1.92 5.38 -1.66
CA TRP A 156 -1.59 6.80 -1.71
C TRP A 156 -1.02 7.24 -0.37
N HIS A 157 -0.11 8.21 -0.37
CA HIS A 157 0.39 8.86 0.84
C HIS A 157 -0.22 10.26 0.93
N ASN A 158 0.41 11.25 0.31
CA ASN A 158 -0.10 12.61 0.23
C ASN A 158 -1.03 12.81 -0.99
N THR A 159 -2.12 13.56 -0.82
CA THR A 159 -3.17 13.77 -1.84
C THR A 159 -3.55 15.24 -1.98
N PRO A 160 -2.61 16.12 -2.37
CA PRO A 160 -2.80 17.57 -2.33
C PRO A 160 -3.95 18.03 -3.24
N ALA A 161 -4.51 19.19 -2.92
CA ALA A 161 -5.63 19.77 -3.67
C ALA A 161 -5.28 20.04 -5.15
N SER A 162 -4.02 20.39 -5.43
CA SER A 162 -3.44 20.57 -6.77
C SER A 162 -3.64 19.34 -7.67
N HIS A 163 -3.62 18.14 -7.09
CA HIS A 163 -3.74 16.85 -7.79
C HIS A 163 -5.16 16.24 -7.66
N SER A 164 -6.11 16.95 -7.06
CA SER A 164 -7.47 16.44 -6.80
C SER A 164 -8.19 15.96 -8.08
N ALA A 165 -8.01 16.66 -9.21
CA ALA A 165 -8.62 16.27 -10.48
C ALA A 165 -8.06 14.94 -11.02
N GLU A 166 -6.77 14.70 -10.80
CA GLU A 166 -6.11 13.44 -11.14
C GLU A 166 -6.58 12.32 -10.23
N LEU A 167 -6.51 12.51 -8.91
CA LEU A 167 -6.98 11.54 -7.94
C LEU A 167 -8.45 11.15 -8.19
N ARG A 168 -9.31 12.13 -8.47
CA ARG A 168 -10.71 11.88 -8.83
C ARG A 168 -10.85 10.99 -10.05
N ARG A 169 -10.07 11.25 -11.11
CA ARG A 169 -10.09 10.44 -12.34
C ARG A 169 -9.67 9.01 -12.07
N GLU A 170 -8.63 8.82 -11.26
CA GLU A 170 -8.15 7.50 -10.85
C GLU A 170 -9.19 6.74 -10.02
N LEU A 171 -9.70 7.36 -8.96
CA LEU A 171 -10.74 6.77 -8.11
C LEU A 171 -12.01 6.44 -8.91
N ALA A 172 -12.42 7.30 -9.84
CA ALA A 172 -13.58 7.02 -10.70
C ALA A 172 -13.34 5.80 -11.60
N TRP A 173 -12.13 5.65 -12.13
CA TRP A 173 -11.74 4.48 -12.92
C TRP A 173 -11.83 3.18 -12.10
N TYR A 174 -11.40 3.22 -10.83
CA TYR A 174 -11.52 2.10 -9.91
C TYR A 174 -12.98 1.80 -9.54
N ALA A 175 -13.78 2.83 -9.21
CA ALA A 175 -15.18 2.69 -8.83
C ALA A 175 -16.05 2.05 -9.93
N ASP A 176 -15.73 2.33 -11.20
CA ASP A 176 -16.41 1.74 -12.36
C ASP A 176 -16.12 0.22 -12.49
N ARG A 177 -14.92 -0.23 -12.11
CA ARG A 177 -14.43 -1.60 -12.37
C ARG A 177 -14.50 -2.54 -11.18
N PHE A 178 -14.43 -2.00 -9.97
CA PHE A 178 -14.22 -2.76 -8.76
C PHE A 178 -15.24 -2.41 -7.69
N SER A 179 -15.37 -3.32 -6.74
CA SER A 179 -16.25 -3.16 -5.59
C SER A 179 -15.47 -2.58 -4.43
N PRO A 180 -15.99 -1.56 -3.72
CA PRO A 180 -15.37 -1.11 -2.49
C PRO A 180 -15.35 -2.24 -1.46
N VAL A 181 -14.28 -2.34 -0.70
CA VAL A 181 -14.12 -3.38 0.32
C VAL A 181 -14.10 -2.74 1.71
N THR A 182 -15.08 -3.10 2.54
CA THR A 182 -15.05 -2.81 3.97
C THR A 182 -14.27 -3.91 4.72
N GLU A 183 -13.97 -3.66 6.01
CA GLU A 183 -13.46 -4.70 6.92
C GLU A 183 -14.36 -5.95 6.93
N ALA A 184 -15.68 -5.76 6.94
CA ALA A 184 -16.64 -6.86 6.97
C ALA A 184 -16.65 -7.66 5.67
N ASP A 185 -16.56 -6.99 4.51
CA ASP A 185 -16.50 -7.66 3.20
C ASP A 185 -15.24 -8.51 3.08
N LEU A 186 -14.11 -7.99 3.57
CA LEU A 186 -12.85 -8.71 3.57
C LEU A 186 -12.91 -9.94 4.48
N HIS A 187 -13.50 -9.81 5.67
CA HIS A 187 -13.71 -10.97 6.53
C HIS A 187 -14.62 -12.01 5.87
N ALA A 188 -15.71 -11.60 5.22
CA ALA A 188 -16.59 -12.50 4.49
C ALA A 188 -15.87 -13.19 3.31
N ALA A 189 -15.01 -12.47 2.58
CA ALA A 189 -14.23 -13.02 1.49
C ALA A 189 -13.20 -14.05 1.98
N LEU A 190 -12.52 -13.79 3.11
CA LEU A 190 -11.63 -14.74 3.75
C LEU A 190 -12.38 -15.98 4.27
N ASP A 191 -13.59 -15.81 4.78
CA ASP A 191 -14.41 -16.93 5.28
C ASP A 191 -14.96 -17.83 4.16
N THR A 192 -15.27 -17.26 3.00
CA THR A 192 -16.05 -17.94 1.95
C THR A 192 -15.27 -18.14 0.65
N GLY A 193 -14.11 -17.50 0.49
CA GLY A 193 -13.38 -17.38 -0.77
C GLY A 193 -14.11 -16.56 -1.85
N ARG A 194 -15.12 -15.76 -1.49
CA ARG A 194 -15.97 -15.04 -2.45
C ARG A 194 -16.26 -13.61 -2.02
N TRP A 195 -16.13 -12.70 -2.97
CA TRP A 195 -16.68 -11.34 -2.86
C TRP A 195 -18.21 -11.38 -2.99
N ALA A 196 -18.89 -10.48 -2.26
CA ALA A 196 -20.35 -10.35 -2.34
C ALA A 196 -20.81 -9.80 -3.71
N ASP A 197 -20.06 -8.85 -4.26
CA ASP A 197 -20.24 -8.33 -5.61
C ASP A 197 -19.50 -9.22 -6.63
N ALA A 198 -20.03 -9.29 -7.85
CA ALA A 198 -19.39 -10.00 -8.95
C ALA A 198 -18.10 -9.33 -9.43
N ARG A 199 -17.98 -8.00 -9.26
CA ARG A 199 -16.77 -7.23 -9.54
C ARG A 199 -15.72 -7.50 -8.46
N PRO A 200 -14.43 -7.62 -8.81
CA PRO A 200 -13.36 -7.83 -7.83
C PRO A 200 -13.30 -6.68 -6.81
N GLY A 201 -12.85 -6.97 -5.59
CA GLY A 201 -12.66 -5.96 -4.56
C GLY A 201 -11.49 -5.02 -4.85
N VAL A 202 -11.62 -3.76 -4.40
CA VAL A 202 -10.55 -2.75 -4.32
C VAL A 202 -10.54 -2.07 -2.96
N VAL A 203 -9.34 -1.80 -2.45
CA VAL A 203 -9.08 -0.97 -1.28
C VAL A 203 -8.25 0.25 -1.69
N PRO A 204 -8.85 1.45 -1.72
CA PRO A 204 -8.10 2.68 -1.69
C PRO A 204 -7.48 2.88 -0.30
N ALA A 205 -6.16 2.77 -0.20
CA ALA A 205 -5.40 2.90 1.04
C ALA A 205 -4.65 4.23 1.07
N PHE A 206 -4.79 4.97 2.18
CA PHE A 206 -4.19 6.26 2.43
C PHE A 206 -3.29 6.17 3.66
N PHE A 207 -1.98 6.24 3.42
CA PHE A 207 -0.95 6.13 4.45
C PHE A 207 -0.57 7.50 5.01
N ASP A 208 0.31 7.49 6.01
CA ASP A 208 1.01 8.66 6.57
C ASP A 208 0.18 9.70 7.31
N GLY A 209 -1.15 9.64 7.24
CA GLY A 209 -1.99 10.52 8.06
C GLY A 209 -1.96 11.99 7.63
N PHE A 210 -1.64 12.28 6.37
CA PHE A 210 -1.70 13.65 5.84
C PHE A 210 -3.11 14.26 5.92
N ALA A 211 -3.19 15.56 6.19
CA ALA A 211 -4.42 16.34 6.23
C ALA A 211 -5.17 16.28 4.90
N SER A 212 -4.41 16.24 3.79
CA SER A 212 -4.92 16.12 2.43
C SER A 212 -5.75 14.84 2.23
N ALA A 213 -5.41 13.74 2.90
CA ALA A 213 -6.20 12.50 2.84
C ALA A 213 -7.62 12.70 3.40
N ALA A 214 -7.78 13.48 4.46
CA ALA A 214 -9.09 13.82 5.03
C ALA A 214 -9.81 14.90 4.22
N GLN A 215 -9.08 15.86 3.65
CA GLN A 215 -9.65 17.05 2.99
C GLN A 215 -9.98 16.83 1.50
N VAL A 216 -9.26 15.92 0.83
CA VAL A 216 -9.33 15.69 -0.61
C VAL A 216 -9.72 14.25 -0.90
N ALA A 217 -8.97 13.27 -0.40
CA ALA A 217 -9.18 11.89 -0.79
C ALA A 217 -10.47 11.28 -0.23
N ALA A 218 -10.76 11.48 1.06
CA ALA A 218 -11.97 10.95 1.68
C ALA A 218 -13.27 11.48 1.03
N PRO A 219 -13.45 12.80 0.81
CA PRO A 219 -14.63 13.31 0.10
C PRO A 219 -14.79 12.73 -1.31
N LEU A 220 -13.67 12.52 -2.04
CA LEU A 220 -13.72 11.89 -3.36
C LEU A 220 -14.11 10.42 -3.30
N CYS A 221 -13.60 9.67 -2.32
CA CYS A 221 -14.04 8.30 -2.07
C CYS A 221 -15.55 8.25 -1.80
N GLU A 222 -16.07 9.11 -0.93
CA GLU A 222 -17.49 9.17 -0.58
C GLU A 222 -18.36 9.52 -1.80
N GLU A 223 -17.96 10.51 -2.58
CA GLU A 223 -18.67 10.92 -3.79
C GLU A 223 -18.76 9.78 -4.81
N LEU A 224 -17.71 8.96 -4.91
CA LEU A 224 -17.61 7.84 -5.84
C LEU A 224 -18.14 6.52 -5.28
N GLY A 225 -18.64 6.51 -4.04
CA GLY A 225 -19.12 5.30 -3.37
C GLY A 225 -18.01 4.30 -3.00
N LEU A 226 -16.77 4.77 -2.85
CA LEU A 226 -15.62 3.99 -2.39
C LEU A 226 -15.45 4.07 -0.86
N VAL A 227 -14.76 3.08 -0.31
CA VAL A 227 -14.40 3.03 1.12
C VAL A 227 -12.88 3.13 1.23
N GLY A 228 -12.39 4.26 1.73
CA GLY A 228 -10.96 4.45 2.02
C GLY A 228 -10.51 3.68 3.27
N TRP A 229 -9.24 3.30 3.29
CA TRP A 229 -8.55 2.69 4.42
C TRP A 229 -7.40 3.59 4.84
N PHE A 230 -7.39 4.07 6.09
CA PHE A 230 -6.45 5.10 6.56
C PHE A 230 -5.47 4.52 7.57
N TYR A 231 -4.18 4.78 7.36
CA TYR A 231 -3.05 4.24 8.13
C TYR A 231 -2.20 5.39 8.71
N PRO A 232 -2.68 6.14 9.73
CA PRO A 232 -1.93 7.28 10.27
C PRO A 232 -0.87 6.86 11.31
N PRO A 233 0.38 7.37 11.22
CA PRO A 233 1.32 7.39 12.32
C PRO A 233 0.83 8.33 13.43
N THR A 234 0.60 7.81 14.63
CA THR A 234 -0.13 8.57 15.66
C THR A 234 0.62 9.80 16.17
N GLU A 235 1.95 9.76 16.24
CA GLU A 235 2.74 10.91 16.69
C GLU A 235 2.76 12.04 15.65
N PHE A 236 2.50 11.77 14.37
CA PHE A 236 2.36 12.83 13.37
C PHE A 236 1.10 13.67 13.61
N LEU A 237 -0.01 13.02 13.99
CA LEU A 237 -1.28 13.68 14.35
C LEU A 237 -1.17 14.47 15.65
N ASP A 238 -0.29 14.04 16.58
CA ASP A 238 0.01 14.76 17.82
C ASP A 238 1.02 15.91 17.62
N CYS A 239 1.79 15.88 16.53
CA CYS A 239 2.84 16.84 16.26
C CYS A 239 2.25 18.24 15.99
N PRO A 240 2.70 19.30 16.70
CA PRO A 240 2.24 20.67 16.45
C PRO A 240 2.52 21.08 14.99
N PRO A 241 1.65 21.87 14.33
CA PRO A 241 1.83 22.24 12.92
C PRO A 241 3.20 22.84 12.56
N GLY A 242 3.81 23.62 13.48
CA GLY A 242 5.13 24.20 13.29
C GLY A 242 6.30 23.20 13.30
N GLU A 243 6.07 21.98 13.79
CA GLU A 243 7.07 20.90 13.93
C GLU A 243 6.87 19.77 12.91
N GLN A 244 5.70 19.70 12.26
CA GLN A 244 5.31 18.60 11.38
C GLN A 244 6.26 18.38 10.20
N ARG A 245 6.88 19.43 9.66
CA ARG A 245 7.88 19.29 8.57
C ARG A 245 9.15 18.58 9.03
N ALA A 246 9.63 18.95 10.22
CA ALA A 246 10.81 18.32 10.80
C ALA A 246 10.50 16.85 11.14
N PHE A 247 9.32 16.61 11.72
CA PHE A 247 8.83 15.26 12.00
C PHE A 247 8.76 14.41 10.72
N ALA A 248 8.17 14.94 9.65
CA ALA A 248 8.05 14.23 8.38
C ALA A 248 9.40 13.86 7.76
N ALA A 249 10.34 14.80 7.76
CA ALA A 249 11.70 14.56 7.27
C ALA A 249 12.49 13.55 8.14
N GLU A 250 12.24 13.50 9.45
CA GLU A 250 12.89 12.55 10.37
C GLU A 250 12.32 11.13 10.24
N HIS A 251 11.09 11.00 9.76
CA HIS A 251 10.31 9.76 9.77
C HIS A 251 9.87 9.31 8.38
N ASP A 252 10.62 9.72 7.35
CA ASP A 252 10.41 9.30 5.95
C ASP A 252 8.94 9.44 5.52
N LEU A 253 8.32 10.58 5.80
CA LEU A 253 6.99 10.92 5.28
C LEU A 253 7.16 11.84 4.05
N GLY A 254 6.72 11.38 2.88
CA GLY A 254 6.84 12.10 1.61
C GLY A 254 6.03 13.41 1.57
N VAL A 255 6.68 14.53 1.91
CA VAL A 255 6.08 15.88 1.84
C VAL A 255 6.40 16.53 0.50
N LEU A 256 5.36 16.94 -0.20
CA LEU A 256 5.50 17.59 -1.50
C LEU A 256 6.04 19.00 -1.38
N ASP A 257 6.82 19.42 -2.39
CA ASP A 257 7.37 20.78 -2.48
C ASP A 257 6.30 21.88 -2.29
N GLU A 258 5.09 21.66 -2.78
CA GLU A 258 3.99 22.62 -2.63
C GLU A 258 3.46 22.70 -1.19
N ASP A 259 3.54 21.62 -0.42
CA ASP A 259 3.16 21.57 0.99
C ASP A 259 4.27 22.13 1.90
N LEU A 260 5.51 22.23 1.39
CA LEU A 260 6.59 22.96 2.06
C LEU A 260 6.33 24.47 2.07
N ALA A 261 5.60 24.99 1.08
CA ALA A 261 5.31 26.41 0.92
C ALA A 261 4.04 26.83 1.68
N GLY A 262 4.08 26.92 3.02
CA GLY A 262 2.97 27.52 3.77
C GLY A 262 3.00 27.31 5.29
N ASP A 263 1.92 27.67 5.97
CA ASP A 263 1.71 27.42 7.41
C ASP A 263 0.55 26.44 7.67
N ALA A 264 0.01 25.82 6.61
CA ALA A 264 -1.05 24.83 6.74
C ALA A 264 -0.51 23.57 7.45
N PRO A 265 -1.29 22.96 8.37
CA PRO A 265 -0.91 21.66 8.94
C PRO A 265 -0.79 20.59 7.86
N LEU A 266 0.29 19.80 7.94
CA LEU A 266 0.53 18.63 7.10
C LEU A 266 -0.26 17.42 7.57
N ALA A 267 -0.37 17.21 8.88
CA ALA A 267 -1.08 16.05 9.45
C ALA A 267 -2.58 16.33 9.63
N MET A 268 -3.41 15.30 9.45
CA MET A 268 -4.81 15.38 9.83
C MET A 268 -4.97 15.55 11.35
N THR A 269 -6.12 16.03 11.80
CA THR A 269 -6.42 16.11 13.23
C THR A 269 -7.04 14.80 13.73
N TRP A 270 -6.98 14.57 15.04
CA TRP A 270 -7.71 13.47 15.68
C TRP A 270 -9.22 13.55 15.45
N ASP A 271 -9.80 14.75 15.43
CA ASP A 271 -11.22 14.93 15.13
C ASP A 271 -11.56 14.52 13.69
N ALA A 272 -10.69 14.86 12.73
CA ALA A 272 -10.83 14.42 11.34
C ALA A 272 -10.74 12.90 11.24
N LEU A 273 -9.77 12.26 11.93
CA LEU A 273 -9.66 10.80 11.94
C LEU A 273 -10.89 10.11 12.58
N ALA A 274 -11.41 10.66 13.68
CA ALA A 274 -12.61 10.15 14.32
C ALA A 274 -13.84 10.27 13.40
N ASP A 275 -13.96 11.37 12.66
CA ASP A 275 -15.01 11.55 11.64
C ASP A 275 -14.85 10.57 10.47
N LEU A 276 -13.63 10.40 9.93
CA LEU A 276 -13.33 9.40 8.89
C LEU A 276 -13.76 8.01 9.33
N ALA A 277 -13.49 7.63 10.59
CA ALA A 277 -13.82 6.32 11.11
C ALA A 277 -15.34 6.01 11.13
N THR A 278 -16.21 7.01 10.96
CA THR A 278 -17.67 6.79 10.83
C THR A 278 -18.09 6.24 9.47
N ARG A 279 -17.25 6.43 8.43
CA ARG A 279 -17.56 6.14 7.01
C ARG A 279 -16.49 5.29 6.32
N HIS A 280 -15.29 5.26 6.88
CA HIS A 280 -14.11 4.60 6.34
C HIS A 280 -13.47 3.66 7.36
N VAL A 281 -12.46 2.92 6.90
CA VAL A 281 -11.70 1.98 7.72
C VAL A 281 -10.46 2.68 8.25
N VAL A 282 -10.18 2.55 9.55
CA VAL A 282 -8.95 3.05 10.19
C VAL A 282 -8.12 1.87 10.66
N CYS A 283 -6.83 1.90 10.32
CA CYS A 283 -5.82 0.91 10.63
C CYS A 283 -4.70 1.56 11.47
N GLY A 284 -3.82 0.74 12.04
CA GLY A 284 -2.62 1.22 12.72
C GLY A 284 -1.40 1.26 11.79
N HIS A 285 -0.53 2.26 12.02
CA HIS A 285 0.68 2.49 11.24
C HIS A 285 1.85 2.99 12.09
N SER A 286 2.03 2.36 13.24
CA SER A 286 3.00 2.73 14.28
C SER A 286 2.84 4.16 14.84
N ALA A 287 3.77 4.60 15.69
CA ALA A 287 3.77 5.97 16.21
C ALA A 287 4.42 6.94 15.22
N THR A 288 5.61 6.57 14.73
CA THR A 288 6.50 7.46 13.97
C THR A 288 6.89 6.88 12.62
N HIS A 289 5.98 6.15 11.97
CA HIS A 289 6.27 5.51 10.68
C HIS A 289 7.46 4.51 10.77
N ALA A 290 7.46 3.68 11.81
CA ALA A 290 8.52 2.71 12.07
C ALA A 290 8.41 1.48 11.16
N SER A 291 9.55 0.88 10.81
CA SER A 291 9.60 -0.48 10.25
C SER A 291 9.40 -1.52 11.37
N SER A 292 8.95 -2.74 11.03
CA SER A 292 8.93 -3.85 12.00
C SER A 292 10.34 -4.13 12.55
N ALA A 293 11.36 -4.04 11.68
CA ALA A 293 12.75 -4.29 12.00
C ALA A 293 13.37 -3.28 12.97
N SER A 294 12.76 -2.11 13.18
CA SER A 294 13.21 -1.14 14.17
C SER A 294 12.69 -1.42 15.59
N VAL A 295 11.64 -2.24 15.73
CA VAL A 295 10.96 -2.50 17.01
C VAL A 295 11.54 -3.74 17.69
N ARG A 296 12.50 -3.54 18.59
CA ARG A 296 13.30 -4.64 19.18
C ARG A 296 13.13 -4.82 20.68
N THR A 297 12.83 -3.74 21.41
CA THR A 297 12.76 -3.75 22.87
C THR A 297 11.32 -3.59 23.36
N PRO A 298 11.02 -3.94 24.64
CA PRO A 298 9.72 -3.64 25.24
C PRO A 298 9.35 -2.16 25.22
N ALA A 299 10.34 -1.27 25.29
CA ALA A 299 10.12 0.18 25.20
C ALA A 299 9.72 0.59 23.77
N ASP A 300 10.33 -0.01 22.75
CA ASP A 300 9.95 0.22 21.35
C ASP A 300 8.53 -0.29 21.10
N VAL A 301 8.19 -1.49 21.61
CA VAL A 301 6.83 -2.04 21.51
C VAL A 301 5.81 -1.11 22.17
N GLU A 302 6.10 -0.63 23.38
CA GLU A 302 5.21 0.29 24.08
C GLU A 302 4.99 1.58 23.27
N ARG A 303 6.08 2.17 22.76
CA ARG A 303 6.04 3.42 22.01
C ARG A 303 5.38 3.26 20.64
N GLN A 304 5.80 2.25 19.86
CA GLN A 304 5.45 2.11 18.45
C GLN A 304 4.18 1.31 18.22
N VAL A 305 3.72 0.52 19.19
CA VAL A 305 2.56 -0.37 19.01
C VAL A 305 1.50 -0.12 20.07
N THR A 306 1.81 -0.37 21.34
CA THR A 306 0.79 -0.39 22.40
C THR A 306 0.11 0.96 22.56
N ARG A 307 0.89 2.04 22.73
CA ARG A 307 0.36 3.39 22.91
C ARG A 307 -0.38 3.90 21.65
N PRO A 308 0.16 3.78 20.42
CA PRO A 308 -0.56 4.14 19.20
C PRO A 308 -1.89 3.41 19.04
N LEU A 309 -1.94 2.09 19.28
CA LEU A 309 -3.17 1.32 19.22
C LEU A 309 -4.20 1.77 20.26
N ALA A 310 -3.76 2.04 21.49
CA ALA A 310 -4.65 2.57 22.52
C ALA A 310 -5.21 3.94 22.12
N ARG A 311 -4.36 4.82 21.58
CA ARG A 311 -4.75 6.17 21.15
C ARG A 311 -5.72 6.14 19.97
N LEU A 312 -5.45 5.32 18.96
CA LEU A 312 -6.39 5.11 17.84
C LEU A 312 -7.72 4.58 18.35
N THR A 313 -7.69 3.58 19.24
CA THR A 313 -8.90 2.96 19.82
C THR A 313 -9.74 3.98 20.58
N GLU A 314 -9.10 4.86 21.37
CA GLU A 314 -9.76 5.95 22.07
C GLU A 314 -10.43 6.93 21.07
N ALA A 315 -9.70 7.36 20.05
CA ALA A 315 -10.19 8.35 19.09
C ALA A 315 -11.37 7.84 18.25
N ILE A 316 -11.33 6.59 17.78
CA ILE A 316 -12.34 6.03 16.89
C ILE A 316 -13.44 5.24 17.63
N GLY A 317 -13.30 5.05 18.95
CA GLY A 317 -14.25 4.34 19.80
C GLY A 317 -14.31 2.82 19.60
N ARG A 318 -13.42 2.25 18.78
CA ARG A 318 -13.31 0.83 18.48
C ARG A 318 -11.87 0.46 18.13
N ARG A 319 -11.54 -0.83 18.13
CA ARG A 319 -10.22 -1.28 17.70
C ARG A 319 -9.99 -0.96 16.21
N PRO A 320 -8.77 -0.53 15.80
CA PRO A 320 -8.41 -0.44 14.38
C PRO A 320 -8.58 -1.77 13.66
N ALA A 321 -8.99 -1.74 12.39
CA ALA A 321 -9.32 -2.95 11.62
C ALA A 321 -8.07 -3.80 11.33
N GLY A 322 -6.96 -3.13 10.97
CA GLY A 322 -5.72 -3.78 10.60
C GLY A 322 -4.48 -3.01 11.02
N TRP A 323 -3.32 -3.52 10.61
CA TRP A 323 -2.01 -2.94 10.85
C TRP A 323 -1.14 -3.02 9.59
N ALA A 324 -0.30 -2.00 9.39
CA ALA A 324 0.78 -2.01 8.41
C ALA A 324 2.03 -1.40 9.04
N TRP A 325 3.20 -1.93 8.70
CA TRP A 325 4.49 -1.26 8.98
C TRP A 325 4.93 -0.42 7.79
N LEU A 326 5.83 0.54 8.05
CA LEU A 326 6.57 1.21 6.99
C LEU A 326 7.24 0.15 6.08
N GLY A 327 7.16 0.35 4.77
CA GLY A 327 7.69 -0.58 3.77
C GLY A 327 6.85 -1.83 3.55
N GLY A 328 5.67 -1.95 4.20
CA GLY A 328 4.72 -3.04 4.01
C GLY A 328 5.31 -4.42 4.35
N THR A 329 6.03 -4.52 5.47
CA THR A 329 6.68 -5.75 5.92
C THR A 329 5.67 -6.89 6.16
N PRO A 330 5.94 -8.13 5.70
CA PRO A 330 5.14 -9.31 6.05
C PRO A 330 5.10 -9.57 7.55
N PHE A 331 4.06 -10.24 8.02
CA PHE A 331 3.90 -10.58 9.44
C PHE A 331 4.91 -11.64 9.88
N ASP A 332 5.67 -11.35 10.93
CA ASP A 332 6.56 -12.28 11.61
C ASP A 332 6.13 -12.48 13.08
N PRO A 333 5.57 -13.64 13.45
CA PRO A 333 5.14 -13.89 14.83
C PRO A 333 6.30 -13.92 15.84
N THR A 334 7.55 -13.94 15.39
CA THR A 334 8.75 -13.88 16.24
C THR A 334 9.23 -12.44 16.46
N ALA A 335 8.77 -11.47 15.67
CA ALA A 335 9.08 -10.06 15.85
C ALA A 335 8.30 -9.47 17.05
N PRO A 336 8.95 -8.74 17.97
CA PRO A 336 8.29 -8.20 19.16
C PRO A 336 7.10 -7.28 18.85
N GLY A 337 7.23 -6.41 17.85
CA GLY A 337 6.17 -5.48 17.44
C GLY A 337 4.94 -6.22 16.89
N ASP A 338 5.16 -7.13 15.96
CA ASP A 338 4.13 -7.96 15.31
C ASP A 338 3.36 -8.80 16.34
N GLY A 339 4.07 -9.45 17.27
CA GLY A 339 3.47 -10.19 18.37
C GLY A 339 2.59 -9.30 19.26
N ALA A 340 3.01 -8.06 19.54
CA ALA A 340 2.22 -7.11 20.31
C ALA A 340 0.97 -6.62 19.57
N VAL A 341 1.05 -6.39 18.26
CA VAL A 341 -0.11 -6.06 17.41
C VAL A 341 -1.14 -7.19 17.46
N ALA A 342 -0.71 -8.44 17.28
CA ALA A 342 -1.58 -9.61 17.36
C ALA A 342 -2.18 -9.78 18.77
N ALA A 343 -1.38 -9.58 19.83
CA ALA A 343 -1.84 -9.66 21.22
C ALA A 343 -2.87 -8.56 21.59
N ALA A 344 -2.78 -7.38 20.96
CA ALA A 344 -3.79 -6.33 21.06
C ALA A 344 -5.12 -6.70 20.35
N GLY A 345 -5.12 -7.82 19.63
CA GLY A 345 -6.26 -8.41 18.94
C GLY A 345 -6.57 -7.75 17.59
N ILE A 346 -5.59 -7.09 16.99
CA ILE A 346 -5.70 -6.66 15.59
C ILE A 346 -5.82 -7.91 14.72
N ARG A 347 -6.80 -7.90 13.82
CA ARG A 347 -7.19 -9.09 13.06
C ARG A 347 -6.61 -9.13 11.66
N LEU A 348 -6.31 -7.98 11.08
CA LEU A 348 -5.84 -7.86 9.72
C LEU A 348 -4.42 -7.30 9.68
N TRP A 349 -3.59 -7.89 8.84
CA TRP A 349 -2.23 -7.43 8.55
C TRP A 349 -2.13 -7.05 7.09
N THR A 350 -1.63 -5.86 6.80
CA THR A 350 -1.41 -5.37 5.44
C THR A 350 0.09 -5.33 5.18
N SER A 351 0.56 -6.13 4.22
CA SER A 351 1.90 -6.07 3.66
C SER A 351 1.79 -5.76 2.17
N ASN A 352 2.94 -5.53 1.52
CA ASN A 352 2.94 -5.26 0.08
C ASN A 352 2.75 -6.52 -0.79
N ALA A 353 2.74 -7.72 -0.20
CA ALA A 353 2.47 -8.97 -0.92
C ALA A 353 1.14 -9.62 -0.50
N ALA A 354 0.63 -9.31 0.69
CA ALA A 354 -0.54 -9.97 1.24
C ALA A 354 -1.36 -9.09 2.18
N LEU A 355 -2.65 -9.41 2.26
CA LEU A 355 -3.51 -9.06 3.38
C LEU A 355 -3.87 -10.35 4.13
N GLU A 356 -3.42 -10.45 5.39
CA GLU A 356 -3.54 -11.66 6.20
C GLU A 356 -4.52 -11.47 7.38
N ARG A 357 -5.34 -12.48 7.67
CA ARG A 357 -6.05 -12.59 8.95
C ARG A 357 -5.17 -13.28 9.99
N LEU A 358 -5.00 -12.65 11.15
CA LEU A 358 -4.17 -13.13 12.25
C LEU A 358 -4.93 -13.97 13.29
N ALA A 359 -6.19 -13.63 13.59
CA ALA A 359 -6.98 -14.23 14.69
C ALA A 359 -8.50 -14.21 14.45
#